data_AF-A0A970CUI5-F1
#
_entry.id   AF-A0A970CUI5-F1
#
_cell.length_a   1.000
_cell.length_b   1.000
_cell.length_c   1.000
_cell.angle_alpha   90.00
_cell.angle_beta   90.00
_cell.angle_gamma   90.00
#
_symmetry.space_group_name_H-M   'P 1'
#
loop_
_entity.id
_entity.type
_entity.pdbx_description
1 polymer ?
#
loop_
_entity_poly.entity_id
_entity_poly.type
_entity_poly.pdbx_seq_one_letter_code
_entity_poly.pdbx_strand_id
1 'polypeptide(L)'
;MNLQLFAGPVTTRAIDTGRRDLDVSSEILRLNPDATPFAIILMKAKKQMTHSNYFYWYDSKLGEWWGQVDDSDEIAATTTTIPVKDPTVFRAKDIVKVPSTGEVLFVTEVVTTEGSEAIKVTRGYGTTTAAKIAKDAMLMRMGNAMEEFSRAPESRILQPVKGDNYTQIFRRAFDQSMTSNAERLKTKETERNRLRTDQAIEHRLDIERAMLFGEKKQDATATRQTTGGLLSFIQDNKFTSATAFDEDVFEAFCEKLFTHGSDSKLLIVSHKVGAAINKFAGERIETRSGDETYGLRLRQFKSFHGDLYIVPSRTLEKDYQGLVLGVDMKYIKYRPLEGRDTKLKMNIQNPDEDGWRDEYLTEAGLEVRLPETHAYMHLDMSDWKAK
;
A
#
# COMPACT_ATOMS: atom_id res chain seq x y z
N MET A 1 25.71 -2.59 35.20
CA MET A 1 25.37 -1.18 34.91
C MET A 1 25.06 -1.11 33.43
N ASN A 2 23.78 -1.20 33.06
CA ASN A 2 23.34 -1.23 31.66
C ASN A 2 23.50 0.17 31.06
N LEU A 3 24.50 0.37 30.22
CA LEU A 3 24.64 1.61 29.44
C LEU A 3 23.57 1.61 28.35
N GLN A 4 22.43 2.22 28.63
CA GLN A 4 21.43 2.52 27.60
C GLN A 4 21.99 3.63 26.70
N LEU A 5 22.34 3.26 25.47
CA LEU A 5 22.82 4.18 24.44
C LEU A 5 21.61 4.90 23.80
N PHE A 6 20.98 5.82 24.55
CA PHE A 6 20.03 6.75 23.97
C PHE A 6 20.78 7.98 23.45
N ALA A 7 21.21 7.92 22.20
CA ALA A 7 21.69 9.11 21.49
C ALA A 7 20.48 9.92 21.01
N GLY A 8 20.17 11.02 21.69
CA GLY A 8 19.36 12.09 21.09
C GLY A 8 20.10 12.73 19.91
N PRO A 9 19.46 13.58 19.09
CA PRO A 9 20.14 14.27 18.00
C PRO A 9 21.24 15.18 18.57
N VAL A 10 22.48 14.70 18.55
CA VAL A 10 23.65 15.46 18.97
C VAL A 10 24.02 16.39 17.81
N THR A 11 23.88 17.69 18.02
CA THR A 11 24.44 18.67 17.08
C THR A 11 25.96 18.57 17.13
N THR A 12 26.65 18.90 16.04
CA THR A 12 28.13 18.83 15.95
C THR A 12 28.87 19.70 16.97
N ARG A 13 28.15 20.50 17.77
CA ARG A 13 28.67 21.32 18.87
C ARG A 13 28.94 20.53 20.17
N ALA A 14 28.48 19.29 20.28
CA ALA A 14 28.65 18.44 21.46
C ALA A 14 29.24 17.06 21.10
N ILE A 15 30.36 17.05 20.37
CA ILE A 15 31.10 15.81 20.11
C ILE A 15 31.60 15.26 21.45
N ASP A 16 31.27 13.99 21.73
CA ASP A 16 31.69 13.26 22.93
C ASP A 16 33.22 13.40 23.13
N THR A 17 33.62 13.88 24.30
CA THR A 17 35.03 14.08 24.67
C THR A 17 35.84 12.77 24.59
N GLY A 18 35.19 11.60 24.60
CA GLY A 18 35.82 10.29 24.36
C GLY A 18 36.24 10.00 22.91
N ARG A 19 35.81 10.81 21.93
CA ARG A 19 36.32 10.75 20.55
C ARG A 19 37.65 11.50 20.39
N ARG A 20 38.01 12.35 21.34
CA ARG A 20 39.28 13.06 21.40
C ARG A 20 40.31 12.17 22.09
N ASP A 21 41.17 11.59 21.27
CA ASP A 21 42.34 10.80 21.65
C ASP A 21 42.16 9.52 22.51
N LEU A 22 41.36 8.56 22.03
CA LEU A 22 41.44 7.12 22.40
C LEU A 22 41.62 6.21 21.16
N ASP A 23 42.43 5.16 21.27
CA ASP A 23 42.76 4.23 20.17
C ASP A 23 41.56 3.32 19.86
N VAL A 24 40.85 3.61 18.77
CA VAL A 24 39.65 2.88 18.32
C VAL A 24 39.78 2.56 16.83
N SER A 25 39.16 1.46 16.40
CA SER A 25 39.26 0.91 15.03
C SER A 25 39.08 1.98 13.94
N SER A 26 39.88 1.89 12.87
CA SER A 26 39.98 2.91 11.81
C SER A 26 38.72 3.13 10.96
N GLU A 27 37.74 2.23 11.06
CA GLU A 27 36.46 2.25 10.34
C GLU A 27 35.29 2.30 11.33
N ILE A 28 34.34 3.20 11.08
CA ILE A 28 33.08 3.24 11.83
C ILE A 28 32.12 2.27 11.18
N LEU A 29 31.87 1.15 11.84
CA LEU A 29 30.87 0.19 11.41
C LEU A 29 29.47 0.79 11.59
N ARG A 30 28.68 0.78 10.52
CA ARG A 30 27.26 1.17 10.56
C ARG A 30 26.43 -0.03 10.98
N LEU A 31 25.54 0.18 11.95
CA LEU A 31 24.65 -0.88 12.42
C LEU A 31 23.71 -1.36 11.30
N ASN A 32 23.27 -0.45 10.42
CA ASN A 32 22.22 -0.71 9.42
C ASN A 32 22.55 -0.07 8.05
N PRO A 33 23.38 -0.69 7.20
CA PRO A 33 23.72 -0.15 5.88
C PRO A 33 22.55 -0.17 4.88
N ASP A 34 21.70 -1.20 4.91
CA ASP A 34 20.58 -1.40 3.97
C ASP A 34 19.22 -1.31 4.67
N ALA A 35 18.89 -0.15 5.24
CA ALA A 35 17.71 0.02 6.07
C ALA A 35 16.37 0.10 5.30
N THR A 36 16.39 0.37 3.98
CA THR A 36 15.20 0.80 3.21
C THR A 36 14.99 0.10 1.86
N PRO A 37 14.77 -1.23 1.84
CA PRO A 37 14.62 -1.96 0.59
C PRO A 37 13.38 -1.56 -0.20
N PHE A 38 12.28 -1.19 0.46
CA PHE A 38 11.04 -0.78 -0.21
C PHE A 38 11.20 0.55 -0.96
N ALA A 39 11.79 1.56 -0.32
CA ALA A 39 12.05 2.84 -0.97
C ALA A 39 12.97 2.69 -2.19
N ILE A 40 14.00 1.83 -2.12
CA ILE A 40 14.91 1.57 -3.25
C ILE A 40 14.15 0.94 -4.42
N ILE A 41 13.32 -0.06 -4.15
CA ILE A 41 12.51 -0.73 -5.18
C ILE A 41 11.55 0.28 -5.82
N LEU A 42 10.87 1.09 -5.01
CA LEU A 42 9.90 2.07 -5.50
C LEU A 42 10.58 3.18 -6.35
N MET A 43 11.74 3.67 -5.93
CA MET A 43 12.51 4.67 -6.67
C MET A 43 13.13 4.13 -7.97
N LYS A 44 13.50 2.84 -8.02
CA LYS A 44 14.09 2.21 -9.22
C LYS A 44 13.05 1.66 -10.19
N ALA A 45 11.95 1.10 -9.69
CA ALA A 45 11.03 0.32 -10.51
C ALA A 45 10.22 1.20 -11.46
N LYS A 46 9.55 2.25 -10.95
CA LYS A 46 8.62 3.08 -11.74
C LYS A 46 8.50 4.51 -11.23
N LYS A 47 9.30 5.39 -11.81
CA LYS A 47 9.29 6.84 -11.56
C LYS A 47 8.60 7.57 -12.72
N GLN A 48 7.62 8.40 -12.39
CA GLN A 48 6.97 9.29 -13.36
C GLN A 48 7.00 10.71 -12.80
N MET A 49 7.59 11.66 -13.52
CA MET A 49 7.70 13.03 -13.03
C MET A 49 6.32 13.71 -13.02
N THR A 50 6.10 14.59 -12.04
CA THR A 50 4.95 15.50 -12.02
C THR A 50 5.42 16.94 -12.19
N HIS A 51 4.60 17.78 -12.80
CA HIS A 51 4.86 19.21 -13.01
C HIS A 51 4.11 20.11 -12.02
N SER A 52 3.22 19.51 -11.21
CA SER A 52 2.47 20.21 -10.17
C SER A 52 2.58 19.44 -8.86
N ASN A 53 2.43 20.19 -7.76
CA ASN A 53 2.35 19.66 -6.40
C ASN A 53 1.06 18.87 -6.15
N TYR A 54 0.02 19.10 -6.96
CA TYR A 54 -1.18 18.29 -7.01
C TYR A 54 -1.19 17.46 -8.29
N PHE A 55 -1.43 16.16 -8.15
CA PHE A 55 -1.61 15.29 -9.31
C PHE A 55 -2.80 14.36 -9.10
N TYR A 56 -3.43 14.01 -10.22
CA TYR A 56 -4.59 13.14 -10.24
C TYR A 56 -4.46 12.17 -11.41
N TRP A 57 -5.17 11.06 -11.29
CA TRP A 57 -5.30 10.04 -12.31
C TRP A 57 -6.75 9.57 -12.37
N TYR A 58 -7.08 8.92 -13.47
CA TYR A 58 -8.39 8.29 -13.65
C TYR A 58 -8.19 6.79 -13.73
N ASP A 59 -9.00 6.07 -12.97
CA ASP A 59 -9.07 4.63 -13.02
C ASP A 59 -10.47 4.23 -13.51
N SER A 60 -10.51 3.29 -14.45
CA SER A 60 -11.76 2.74 -14.97
C SER A 60 -11.91 1.31 -14.45
N LYS A 61 -13.03 1.02 -13.81
CA LYS A 61 -13.42 -0.35 -13.48
C LYS A 61 -14.37 -0.91 -14.53
N LEU A 62 -14.30 -2.21 -14.77
CA LEU A 62 -15.34 -2.91 -15.51
C LEU A 62 -16.61 -2.92 -14.67
N GLY A 63 -17.77 -2.95 -15.33
CA GLY A 63 -19.04 -3.00 -14.62
C GLY A 63 -19.19 -4.28 -13.82
N GLU A 64 -19.49 -4.11 -12.53
CA GLU A 64 -19.74 -5.20 -11.61
C GLU A 64 -20.86 -6.09 -12.14
N TRP A 65 -20.74 -7.39 -11.91
CA TRP A 65 -21.76 -8.39 -12.26
C TRP A 65 -22.34 -9.06 -11.02
N TRP A 66 -21.82 -8.72 -9.83
CA TRP A 66 -22.34 -9.14 -8.54
C TRP A 66 -23.06 -7.96 -7.91
N GLY A 67 -24.27 -8.19 -7.40
CA GLY A 67 -24.96 -7.28 -6.49
C GLY A 67 -25.28 -7.99 -5.18
N GLN A 68 -25.64 -7.23 -4.15
CA GLN A 68 -26.01 -7.77 -2.84
C GLN A 68 -27.42 -7.31 -2.47
N VAL A 69 -28.20 -8.23 -1.91
CA VAL A 69 -29.49 -7.91 -1.29
C VAL A 69 -29.27 -7.04 -0.06
N ASP A 70 -30.04 -5.96 0.06
CA ASP A 70 -30.02 -5.05 1.21
C ASP A 70 -31.33 -5.13 1.98
N ASP A 71 -31.52 -6.19 2.75
CA ASP A 71 -32.72 -6.39 3.56
C ASP A 71 -32.34 -6.75 4.99
N SER A 72 -33.15 -6.32 5.96
CA SER A 72 -32.97 -6.69 7.36
C SER A 72 -33.30 -8.17 7.60
N ASP A 73 -34.21 -8.73 6.80
CA ASP A 73 -34.74 -10.08 6.95
C ASP A 73 -34.63 -10.90 5.65
N GLU A 74 -35.01 -12.18 5.73
CA GLU A 74 -35.12 -13.02 4.54
C GLU A 74 -36.29 -12.57 3.64
N ILE A 75 -36.05 -12.56 2.33
CA ILE A 75 -37.06 -12.20 1.35
C ILE A 75 -37.89 -13.44 1.01
N ALA A 76 -39.19 -13.38 1.28
CA ALA A 76 -40.13 -14.44 0.95
C ALA A 76 -40.15 -14.74 -0.56
N ALA A 77 -40.45 -16.00 -0.92
CA ALA A 77 -40.50 -16.45 -2.31
C ALA A 77 -41.57 -15.72 -3.17
N THR A 78 -42.58 -15.12 -2.52
CA THR A 78 -43.65 -14.35 -3.18
C THR A 78 -43.31 -12.88 -3.39
N THR A 79 -42.27 -12.37 -2.73
CA THR A 79 -41.89 -10.95 -2.81
C THR A 79 -41.18 -10.68 -4.13
N THR A 80 -41.69 -9.71 -4.89
CA THR A 80 -41.22 -9.35 -6.24
C THR A 80 -40.34 -8.10 -6.26
N THR A 81 -40.29 -7.33 -5.16
CA THR A 81 -39.36 -6.21 -4.99
C THR A 81 -38.22 -6.67 -4.09
N ILE A 82 -37.01 -6.72 -4.62
CA ILE A 82 -35.81 -7.14 -3.90
C ILE A 82 -34.97 -5.88 -3.65
N PRO A 83 -34.82 -5.42 -2.40
CA PRO A 83 -33.92 -4.31 -2.10
C PRO A 83 -32.46 -4.73 -2.34
N VAL A 84 -31.66 -3.83 -2.91
CA VAL A 84 -30.26 -4.10 -3.28
C VAL A 84 -29.37 -2.94 -2.89
N LYS A 85 -28.13 -3.24 -2.47
CA LYS A 85 -27.17 -2.20 -2.03
C LYS A 85 -26.76 -1.24 -3.15
N ASP A 86 -26.62 -1.78 -4.37
CA ASP A 86 -26.33 -0.98 -5.56
C ASP A 86 -27.25 -1.42 -6.72
N PRO A 87 -28.30 -0.65 -7.03
CA PRO A 87 -29.20 -0.96 -8.14
C PRO A 87 -28.55 -0.73 -9.50
N THR A 88 -27.45 0.03 -9.60
CA THR A 88 -26.80 0.37 -10.88
C THR A 88 -26.13 -0.83 -11.56
N VAL A 89 -25.92 -1.92 -10.79
CA VAL A 89 -25.45 -3.21 -11.30
C VAL A 89 -26.46 -3.85 -12.25
N PHE A 90 -27.76 -3.62 -12.05
CA PHE A 90 -28.85 -4.29 -12.76
C PHE A 90 -29.57 -3.35 -13.72
N ARG A 91 -30.30 -3.94 -14.69
CA ARG A 91 -31.14 -3.24 -15.65
C ARG A 91 -32.45 -3.95 -15.86
N ALA A 92 -33.45 -3.21 -16.32
CA ALA A 92 -34.65 -3.82 -16.87
C ALA A 92 -34.26 -4.81 -17.99
N LYS A 93 -34.90 -5.97 -17.98
CA LYS A 93 -34.65 -7.11 -18.87
C LYS A 93 -33.33 -7.86 -18.65
N ASP A 94 -32.63 -7.61 -17.55
CA ASP A 94 -31.52 -8.47 -17.12
C ASP A 94 -32.04 -9.78 -16.50
N ILE A 95 -31.31 -10.86 -16.74
CA ILE A 95 -31.45 -12.11 -16.01
C ILE A 95 -30.44 -12.13 -14.87
N VAL A 96 -30.93 -12.41 -13.67
CA VAL A 96 -30.14 -12.46 -12.44
C VAL A 96 -30.29 -13.84 -11.82
N LYS A 97 -29.19 -14.43 -11.38
CA LYS A 97 -29.18 -15.72 -10.67
C LYS A 97 -28.88 -15.49 -9.20
N VAL A 98 -29.61 -16.20 -8.33
CA VAL A 98 -29.32 -16.31 -6.91
C VAL A 98 -28.51 -17.60 -6.71
N PRO A 99 -27.18 -17.55 -6.50
CA PRO A 99 -26.37 -18.77 -6.45
C PRO A 99 -26.68 -19.67 -5.26
N SER A 100 -27.11 -19.09 -4.13
CA SER A 100 -27.41 -19.85 -2.91
C SER A 100 -28.63 -20.77 -3.06
N THR A 101 -29.62 -20.38 -3.87
CA THR A 101 -30.85 -21.16 -4.10
C THR A 101 -30.90 -21.78 -5.49
N GLY A 102 -30.07 -21.31 -6.42
CA GLY A 102 -30.12 -21.68 -7.84
C GLY A 102 -31.27 -21.01 -8.62
N GLU A 103 -32.07 -20.16 -7.97
CA GLU A 103 -33.18 -19.45 -8.60
C GLU A 103 -32.69 -18.45 -9.65
N VAL A 104 -33.45 -18.34 -10.76
CA VAL A 104 -33.24 -17.33 -11.78
C VAL A 104 -34.39 -16.33 -11.75
N LEU A 105 -34.03 -15.05 -11.80
CA LEU A 105 -34.90 -13.89 -11.71
C LEU A 105 -34.85 -13.13 -13.04
N PHE A 106 -35.98 -12.61 -13.48
CA PHE A 106 -36.04 -11.66 -14.58
C PHE A 106 -36.34 -10.27 -14.05
N VAL A 107 -35.45 -9.30 -14.28
CA VAL A 107 -35.62 -7.93 -13.80
C VAL A 107 -36.60 -7.19 -14.70
N THR A 108 -37.72 -6.74 -14.15
CA THR A 108 -38.73 -5.97 -14.89
C THR A 108 -38.43 -4.48 -14.84
N GLU A 109 -37.99 -3.98 -13.68
CA GLU A 109 -37.72 -2.57 -13.44
C GLU A 109 -36.62 -2.45 -12.37
N VAL A 110 -35.83 -1.38 -12.47
CA VAL A 110 -34.84 -1.02 -11.46
C VAL A 110 -35.26 0.30 -10.83
N VAL A 111 -35.32 0.32 -9.50
CA VAL A 111 -35.65 1.49 -8.70
C VAL A 111 -34.36 2.05 -8.13
N THR A 112 -34.00 3.27 -8.53
CA THR A 112 -32.78 3.98 -8.10
C THR A 112 -33.09 5.18 -7.20
N THR A 113 -34.26 5.19 -6.55
CA THR A 113 -34.66 6.26 -5.63
C THR A 113 -33.90 6.10 -4.32
N GLU A 114 -33.23 7.17 -3.89
CA GLU A 114 -32.43 7.19 -2.66
C GLU A 114 -33.26 6.77 -1.43
N GLY A 115 -32.81 5.73 -0.71
CA GLY A 115 -33.49 5.16 0.45
C GLY A 115 -34.60 4.15 0.12
N SER A 116 -34.70 3.70 -1.14
CA SER A 116 -35.63 2.66 -1.60
C SER A 116 -35.08 1.90 -2.80
N GLU A 117 -33.75 1.75 -2.86
CA GLU A 117 -33.01 1.08 -3.91
C GLU A 117 -33.41 -0.40 -4.01
N ALA A 118 -34.00 -0.78 -5.14
CA ALA A 118 -34.54 -2.12 -5.32
C ALA A 118 -34.60 -2.53 -6.79
N ILE A 119 -34.63 -3.84 -7.04
CA ILE A 119 -34.99 -4.42 -8.33
C ILE A 119 -36.38 -5.05 -8.21
N LYS A 120 -37.26 -4.74 -9.18
CA LYS A 120 -38.51 -5.49 -9.35
C LYS A 120 -38.24 -6.65 -10.27
N VAL A 121 -38.66 -7.84 -9.87
CA VAL A 121 -38.36 -9.09 -10.57
C VAL A 121 -39.58 -9.97 -10.74
N THR A 122 -39.57 -10.76 -11.81
CA THR A 122 -40.36 -11.99 -11.90
C THR A 122 -39.55 -13.13 -11.28
N ARG A 123 -40.10 -13.75 -10.24
CA ARG A 123 -39.50 -14.87 -9.49
C ARG A 123 -39.63 -16.18 -10.27
N GLY A 124 -38.72 -17.13 -10.03
CA GLY A 124 -38.77 -18.47 -10.64
C GLY A 124 -38.80 -18.46 -12.17
N TYR A 125 -37.99 -17.60 -12.81
CA TYR A 125 -37.95 -17.48 -14.27
C TYR A 125 -37.32 -18.73 -14.90
N GLY A 126 -37.89 -19.18 -16.02
CA GLY A 126 -37.51 -20.45 -16.67
C GLY A 126 -38.07 -21.67 -15.95
N THR A 127 -37.23 -22.68 -15.70
CA THR A 127 -37.59 -23.92 -14.97
C THR A 127 -37.20 -23.88 -13.50
N THR A 128 -36.93 -22.69 -12.95
CA THR A 128 -36.47 -22.54 -11.56
C THR A 128 -37.63 -22.26 -10.61
N THR A 129 -37.54 -22.78 -9.39
CA THR A 129 -38.58 -22.57 -8.36
C THR A 129 -38.23 -21.36 -7.51
N ALA A 130 -39.22 -20.51 -7.24
CA ALA A 130 -39.03 -19.38 -6.33
C ALA A 130 -38.70 -19.87 -4.91
N ALA A 131 -37.60 -19.38 -4.35
CA ALA A 131 -37.10 -19.77 -3.04
C ALA A 131 -36.98 -18.56 -2.11
N LYS A 132 -36.83 -18.78 -0.81
CA LYS A 132 -36.48 -17.67 0.10
C LYS A 132 -35.07 -17.20 -0.21
N ILE A 133 -34.89 -15.89 -0.32
CA ILE A 133 -33.55 -15.29 -0.51
C ILE A 133 -33.09 -14.83 0.87
N ALA A 134 -31.96 -15.36 1.34
CA ALA A 134 -31.38 -14.94 2.60
C ALA A 134 -30.98 -13.46 2.55
N LYS A 135 -30.97 -12.80 3.72
CA LYS A 135 -30.35 -11.48 3.85
C LYS A 135 -28.92 -11.49 3.33
N ASP A 136 -28.46 -10.36 2.80
CA ASP A 136 -27.10 -10.20 2.26
C ASP A 136 -26.73 -11.19 1.14
N ALA A 137 -27.69 -11.90 0.54
CA ALA A 137 -27.41 -12.86 -0.53
C ALA A 137 -26.79 -12.18 -1.74
N MET A 138 -25.82 -12.86 -2.34
CA MET A 138 -25.18 -12.44 -3.59
C MET A 138 -26.10 -12.73 -4.78
N LEU A 139 -26.20 -11.76 -5.69
CA LEU A 139 -26.97 -11.82 -6.92
C LEU A 139 -26.01 -11.71 -8.11
N MET A 140 -26.02 -12.69 -9.01
CA MET A 140 -25.16 -12.70 -10.20
C MET A 140 -25.94 -12.26 -11.43
N ARG A 141 -25.56 -11.16 -12.06
CA ARG A 141 -26.11 -10.74 -13.35
C ARG A 141 -25.53 -11.61 -14.47
N MET A 142 -26.38 -12.33 -15.19
CA MET A 142 -25.98 -13.20 -16.30
C MET A 142 -26.03 -12.49 -17.67
N GLY A 143 -26.74 -11.37 -17.78
CA GLY A 143 -26.86 -10.58 -19.01
C GLY A 143 -28.31 -10.21 -19.32
N ASN A 144 -28.53 -9.52 -20.43
CA ASN A 144 -29.87 -9.11 -20.85
C ASN A 144 -30.54 -10.19 -21.72
N ALA A 145 -31.85 -10.35 -21.57
CA ALA A 145 -32.68 -11.17 -22.43
C ALA A 145 -33.70 -10.29 -23.14
N MET A 146 -33.44 -10.01 -24.41
CA MET A 146 -34.26 -9.11 -25.23
C MET A 146 -35.23 -9.89 -26.11
N GLU A 147 -36.39 -9.30 -26.36
CA GLU A 147 -37.40 -9.82 -27.28
C GLU A 147 -36.91 -9.68 -28.73
N GLU A 148 -37.37 -10.57 -29.62
CA GLU A 148 -37.11 -10.47 -31.06
C GLU A 148 -37.66 -9.14 -31.61
N PHE A 149 -36.90 -8.51 -32.51
CA PHE A 149 -37.23 -7.19 -33.08
C PHE A 149 -37.37 -6.04 -32.04
N SER A 150 -36.81 -6.21 -30.84
CA SER A 150 -36.78 -5.15 -29.82
C SER A 150 -35.79 -4.02 -30.15
N ARG A 151 -36.01 -2.86 -29.52
CA ARG A 151 -35.05 -1.73 -29.58
C ARG A 151 -33.79 -2.08 -28.79
N ALA A 152 -32.67 -1.45 -29.15
CA ALA A 152 -31.43 -1.59 -28.40
C ALA A 152 -31.62 -1.27 -26.91
N PRO A 153 -30.95 -2.01 -26.01
CA PRO A 153 -31.03 -1.75 -24.57
C PRO A 153 -30.41 -0.39 -24.21
N GLU A 154 -30.75 0.13 -23.04
CA GLU A 154 -30.17 1.38 -22.55
C GLU A 154 -28.64 1.31 -22.45
N SER A 155 -27.96 2.44 -22.68
CA SER A 155 -26.49 2.48 -22.70
C SER A 155 -25.89 2.23 -21.30
N ARG A 156 -24.82 1.42 -21.18
CA ARG A 156 -24.00 1.32 -19.95
C ARG A 156 -22.67 1.97 -20.18
N ILE A 157 -22.45 3.12 -19.55
CA ILE A 157 -21.13 3.75 -19.54
C ILE A 157 -20.81 4.04 -18.08
N LEU A 158 -19.69 3.48 -17.62
CA LEU A 158 -19.14 3.81 -16.31
C LEU A 158 -18.19 4.98 -16.49
N GLN A 159 -18.36 5.99 -15.65
CA GLN A 159 -17.42 7.10 -15.60
C GLN A 159 -16.16 6.67 -14.85
N PRO A 160 -14.96 7.01 -15.35
CA PRO A 160 -13.73 6.78 -14.61
C PRO A 160 -13.74 7.54 -13.27
N VAL A 161 -13.26 6.88 -12.22
CA VAL A 161 -13.13 7.49 -10.89
C VAL A 161 -11.81 8.24 -10.83
N LYS A 162 -11.83 9.45 -10.24
CA LYS A 162 -10.65 10.28 -10.07
C LYS A 162 -9.94 9.91 -8.76
N GLY A 163 -8.69 9.45 -8.86
CA GLY A 163 -7.76 9.35 -7.73
C GLY A 163 -6.83 10.56 -7.71
N ASP A 164 -6.44 11.02 -6.52
CA ASP A 164 -5.61 12.22 -6.37
C ASP A 164 -4.68 12.19 -5.15
N ASN A 165 -3.53 12.86 -5.27
CA ASN A 165 -2.56 12.99 -4.20
C ASN A 165 -1.70 14.27 -4.35
N TYR A 166 -0.93 14.58 -3.30
CA TYR A 166 0.01 15.72 -3.28
C TYR A 166 1.46 15.24 -3.21
N THR A 167 2.39 16.10 -3.66
CA THR A 167 3.81 15.94 -3.35
C THR A 167 4.13 16.48 -1.96
N GLN A 168 5.04 15.82 -1.24
CA GLN A 168 5.55 16.26 0.05
C GLN A 168 7.02 16.63 -0.07
N ILE A 169 7.41 17.72 0.60
CA ILE A 169 8.80 18.18 0.68
C ILE A 169 9.48 17.50 1.88
N PHE A 170 10.52 16.73 1.60
CA PHE A 170 11.44 16.15 2.56
C PHE A 170 12.74 16.95 2.55
N ARG A 171 13.14 17.44 3.72
CA ARG A 171 14.34 18.26 3.92
C ARG A 171 15.12 17.75 5.11
N ARG A 172 16.42 17.53 4.91
CA ARG A 172 17.32 17.10 5.98
C ARG A 172 18.65 17.83 5.86
N ALA A 173 18.82 18.84 6.73
CA ALA A 173 20.03 19.62 6.81
C ALA A 173 20.97 19.05 7.88
N PHE A 174 22.26 19.13 7.62
CA PHE A 174 23.31 18.78 8.56
C PHE A 174 24.50 19.71 8.37
N ASP A 175 25.17 20.02 9.47
CA ASP A 175 26.18 21.06 9.56
C ASP A 175 27.36 20.63 10.43
N GLN A 176 28.51 21.25 10.20
CA GLN A 176 29.68 21.10 11.06
C GLN A 176 30.44 22.44 11.10
N SER A 177 30.91 22.81 12.29
CA SER A 177 31.76 23.99 12.45
C SER A 177 33.13 23.80 11.79
N MET A 178 33.75 24.89 11.35
CA MET A 178 35.09 24.84 10.76
C MET A 178 36.15 24.36 11.77
N THR A 179 36.02 24.73 13.04
CA THR A 179 36.89 24.23 14.12
C THR A 179 36.85 22.71 14.23
N SER A 180 35.64 22.12 14.24
CA SER A 180 35.49 20.66 14.30
C SER A 180 36.00 19.97 13.02
N ASN A 181 35.85 20.61 11.87
CA ASN A 181 36.37 20.09 10.61
C ASN A 181 37.91 20.13 10.53
N ALA A 182 38.54 21.11 11.19
CA ALA A 182 39.99 21.25 11.27
C ALA A 182 40.65 20.35 12.34
N GLU A 183 39.88 19.91 13.34
CA GLU A 183 40.33 18.91 14.32
C GLU A 183 40.66 17.60 13.61
N ARG A 184 41.84 17.02 13.92
CA ARG A 184 42.25 15.74 13.34
C ARG A 184 41.33 14.64 13.85
N LEU A 185 40.66 13.97 12.91
CA LEU A 185 39.84 12.81 13.17
C LEU A 185 40.72 11.55 13.17
N LYS A 186 40.38 10.60 14.02
CA LYS A 186 41.08 9.31 14.13
C LYS A 186 40.67 8.30 13.05
N THR A 187 39.59 8.56 12.36
CA THR A 187 39.01 7.70 11.32
C THR A 187 39.56 8.06 9.94
N LYS A 188 39.63 7.08 9.04
CA LYS A 188 40.06 7.32 7.65
C LYS A 188 39.03 8.10 6.82
N GLU A 189 37.75 8.06 7.20
CA GLU A 189 36.67 8.79 6.53
C GLU A 189 36.54 10.22 7.08
N THR A 190 36.26 11.18 6.21
CA THR A 190 35.94 12.56 6.61
C THR A 190 34.56 12.62 7.25
N GLU A 191 34.40 13.39 8.34
CA GLU A 191 33.11 13.53 9.02
C GLU A 191 31.99 14.01 8.09
N ARG A 192 32.31 14.87 7.12
CA ARG A 192 31.37 15.31 6.09
C ARG A 192 30.82 14.17 5.23
N ASN A 193 31.65 13.21 4.82
CA ASN A 193 31.21 12.06 4.03
C ASN A 193 30.43 11.04 4.88
N ARG A 194 30.86 10.86 6.13
CA ARG A 194 30.13 10.03 7.10
C ARG A 194 28.71 10.57 7.32
N LEU A 195 28.60 11.86 7.65
CA LEU A 195 27.33 12.55 7.85
C LEU A 195 26.47 12.50 6.58
N ARG A 196 27.03 12.73 5.39
CA ARG A 196 26.29 12.58 4.13
C ARG A 196 25.64 11.21 3.97
N THR A 197 26.37 10.15 4.28
CA THR A 197 25.86 8.78 4.14
C THR A 197 24.80 8.46 5.18
N ASP A 198 25.05 8.80 6.45
CA ASP A 198 24.12 8.55 7.55
C ASP A 198 22.81 9.32 7.34
N GLN A 199 22.92 10.60 6.96
CA GLN A 199 21.77 11.46 6.65
C GLN A 199 21.01 11.01 5.40
N ALA A 200 21.69 10.44 4.40
CA ALA A 200 21.02 9.84 3.24
C ALA A 200 20.22 8.59 3.60
N ILE A 201 20.68 7.77 4.55
CA ILE A 201 19.93 6.60 5.03
C ILE A 201 18.68 7.05 5.76
N GLU A 202 18.81 7.99 6.69
CA GLU A 202 17.68 8.49 7.48
C GLU A 202 16.66 9.25 6.61
N HIS A 203 17.11 10.05 5.64
CA HIS A 203 16.22 10.72 4.67
C HIS A 203 15.42 9.73 3.82
N ARG A 204 16.04 8.61 3.39
CA ARG A 204 15.33 7.54 2.69
C ARG A 204 14.31 6.83 3.59
N LEU A 205 14.63 6.66 4.87
CA LEU A 205 13.72 6.04 5.85
C LEU A 205 12.49 6.91 6.09
N ASP A 206 12.68 8.23 6.15
CA ASP A 206 11.58 9.19 6.27
C ASP A 206 10.67 9.17 5.03
N ILE A 207 11.25 9.03 3.83
CA ILE A 207 10.48 8.82 2.60
C ILE A 207 9.72 7.49 2.66
N GLU A 208 10.37 6.38 3.05
CA GLU A 208 9.70 5.07 3.13
C GLU A 208 8.50 5.10 4.07
N ARG A 209 8.66 5.70 5.25
CA ARG A 209 7.58 5.89 6.23
C ARG A 209 6.44 6.72 5.66
N ALA A 210 6.73 7.82 4.97
CA ALA A 210 5.71 8.64 4.35
C ALA A 210 4.97 7.90 3.22
N MET A 211 5.68 7.08 2.43
CA MET A 211 5.07 6.28 1.36
C MET A 211 4.21 5.12 1.90
N LEU A 212 4.53 4.57 3.07
CA LEU A 212 3.74 3.50 3.70
C LEU A 212 2.55 4.04 4.51
N PHE A 213 2.81 5.03 5.39
CA PHE A 213 1.89 5.49 6.43
C PHE A 213 1.39 6.92 6.26
N GLY A 214 1.84 7.64 5.23
CA GLY A 214 1.46 9.05 5.04
C GLY A 214 -0.05 9.24 4.89
N GLU A 215 -0.53 10.41 5.29
CA GLU A 215 -1.92 10.82 5.07
C GLU A 215 -1.95 12.06 4.19
N LYS A 216 -2.90 12.08 3.25
CA LYS A 216 -3.09 13.21 2.35
C LYS A 216 -3.66 14.39 3.14
N LYS A 217 -2.92 15.49 3.24
CA LYS A 217 -3.41 16.74 3.86
C LYS A 217 -2.83 17.96 3.16
N GLN A 218 -3.68 18.95 2.97
CA GLN A 218 -3.27 20.29 2.58
C GLN A 218 -3.57 21.25 3.74
N ASP A 219 -2.52 21.72 4.40
CA ASP A 219 -2.61 22.75 5.43
C ASP A 219 -2.45 24.12 4.77
N ALA A 220 -3.56 24.86 4.68
CA ALA A 220 -3.60 26.19 4.11
C ALA A 220 -2.85 27.23 4.97
N THR A 221 -2.70 27.01 6.27
CA THR A 221 -2.11 28.00 7.20
C THR A 221 -0.60 28.06 7.06
N ALA A 222 0.04 26.88 7.03
CA ALA A 222 1.48 26.77 6.88
C ALA A 222 1.90 26.48 5.42
N THR A 223 0.95 26.43 4.49
CA THR A 223 1.16 26.01 3.09
C THR A 223 1.90 24.66 2.99
N ARG A 224 1.57 23.72 3.88
CA ARG A 224 2.20 22.40 3.95
C ARG A 224 1.32 21.37 3.27
N GLN A 225 1.94 20.50 2.48
CA GLN A 225 1.28 19.38 1.83
C GLN A 225 1.95 18.08 2.27
N THR A 226 1.13 17.10 2.62
CA THR A 226 1.58 15.74 2.95
C THR A 226 1.01 14.77 1.93
N THR A 227 1.84 13.80 1.53
CA THR A 227 1.46 12.76 0.59
C THR A 227 0.65 11.70 1.32
N GLY A 228 -0.43 11.23 0.71
CA GLY A 228 -1.05 9.96 1.09
C GLY A 228 -0.07 8.81 0.83
N GLY A 229 0.05 7.93 1.80
CA GLY A 229 0.79 6.67 1.74
C GLY A 229 -0.13 5.51 1.40
N LEU A 230 0.46 4.34 1.19
CA LEU A 230 -0.24 3.14 0.72
C LEU A 230 -1.44 2.74 1.60
N LEU A 231 -1.28 2.78 2.93
CA LEU A 231 -2.36 2.43 3.86
C LEU A 231 -3.58 3.36 3.74
N SER A 232 -3.38 4.63 3.40
CA SER A 232 -4.49 5.58 3.22
C SER A 232 -5.34 5.28 1.99
N PHE A 233 -4.75 4.65 0.96
CA PHE A 233 -5.45 4.29 -0.28
C PHE A 233 -6.15 2.94 -0.18
N ILE A 234 -5.65 2.00 0.62
CA ILE A 234 -6.26 0.68 0.80
C ILE A 234 -7.30 0.78 1.93
N GLN A 235 -8.58 0.87 1.58
CA GLN A 235 -9.67 0.91 2.58
C GLN A 235 -10.42 -0.43 2.66
N ASP A 236 -10.77 -1.03 1.53
CA ASP A 236 -11.69 -2.18 1.49
C ASP A 236 -10.98 -3.53 1.69
N ASN A 237 -9.74 -3.65 1.21
CA ASN A 237 -8.94 -4.87 1.33
C ASN A 237 -8.12 -4.91 2.63
N LYS A 238 -8.81 -4.72 3.76
CA LYS A 238 -8.24 -4.86 5.10
C LYS A 238 -8.54 -6.24 5.65
N PHE A 239 -7.50 -6.95 6.06
CA PHE A 239 -7.62 -8.13 6.91
C PHE A 239 -7.19 -7.82 8.33
N THR A 240 -8.08 -8.10 9.28
CA THR A 240 -7.72 -8.17 10.70
C THR A 240 -7.93 -9.61 11.12
N SER A 241 -6.86 -10.37 11.40
CA SER A 241 -7.02 -11.69 11.98
C SER A 241 -7.02 -11.58 13.50
N ALA A 242 -8.08 -12.09 14.15
CA ALA A 242 -8.14 -12.25 15.60
C ALA A 242 -7.47 -13.57 16.06
N THR A 243 -7.05 -14.41 15.12
CA THR A 243 -6.39 -15.70 15.33
C THR A 243 -4.90 -15.61 15.02
N ALA A 244 -4.14 -16.56 15.58
CA ALA A 244 -2.71 -16.71 15.29
C ALA A 244 -2.45 -16.85 13.78
N PHE A 245 -1.28 -16.39 13.34
CA PHE A 245 -0.88 -16.44 11.95
C PHE A 245 -0.46 -17.86 11.56
N ASP A 246 -1.38 -18.56 10.89
CA ASP A 246 -1.20 -19.92 10.35
C ASP A 246 -1.24 -19.89 8.80
N GLU A 247 -0.86 -21.00 8.16
CA GLU A 247 -0.81 -21.12 6.68
C GLU A 247 -2.17 -20.80 6.03
N ASP A 248 -3.28 -21.24 6.63
CA ASP A 248 -4.63 -20.99 6.12
C ASP A 248 -4.99 -19.49 6.09
N VAL A 249 -4.56 -18.74 7.11
CA VAL A 249 -4.77 -17.28 7.17
C VAL A 249 -3.97 -16.58 6.07
N PHE A 250 -2.74 -17.05 5.84
CA PHE A 250 -1.90 -16.52 4.78
C PHE A 250 -2.44 -16.85 3.38
N GLU A 251 -2.96 -18.05 3.15
CA GLU A 251 -3.55 -18.43 1.87
C GLU A 251 -4.85 -17.64 1.61
N ALA A 252 -5.71 -17.45 2.61
CA ALA A 252 -6.90 -16.60 2.50
C ALA A 252 -6.55 -15.13 2.19
N PHE A 253 -5.43 -14.63 2.73
CA PHE A 253 -4.89 -13.32 2.36
C PHE A 253 -4.41 -13.31 0.90
N CYS A 254 -3.71 -14.36 0.46
CA CYS A 254 -3.26 -14.49 -0.92
C CYS A 254 -4.43 -14.55 -1.90
N GLU A 255 -5.50 -15.31 -1.60
CA GLU A 255 -6.69 -15.41 -2.44
C GLU A 255 -7.28 -14.03 -2.73
N LYS A 256 -7.57 -13.24 -1.68
CA LYS A 256 -8.11 -11.88 -1.87
C LYS A 256 -7.11 -10.93 -2.50
N LEU A 257 -5.82 -11.05 -2.17
CA LEU A 257 -4.80 -10.23 -2.80
C LEU A 257 -4.80 -10.47 -4.31
N PHE A 258 -4.90 -11.71 -4.79
CA PHE A 258 -4.82 -12.05 -6.22
C PHE A 258 -6.16 -12.05 -6.96
N THR A 259 -7.31 -11.82 -6.29
CA THR A 259 -8.61 -11.66 -6.98
C THR A 259 -8.56 -10.61 -8.10
N HIS A 260 -7.80 -9.53 -7.89
CA HIS A 260 -7.63 -8.46 -8.87
C HIS A 260 -6.16 -8.06 -9.01
N GLY A 261 -5.74 -7.70 -10.23
CA GLY A 261 -4.41 -7.19 -10.52
C GLY A 261 -3.56 -8.18 -11.30
N SER A 262 -2.24 -8.12 -11.10
CA SER A 262 -1.30 -9.02 -11.76
C SER A 262 -0.95 -10.26 -10.94
N ASP A 263 -0.47 -11.30 -11.62
CA ASP A 263 -0.06 -12.58 -11.03
C ASP A 263 1.24 -12.47 -10.21
N SER A 264 1.92 -11.32 -10.22
CA SER A 264 3.19 -11.11 -9.50
C SER A 264 3.11 -9.86 -8.61
N LYS A 265 3.28 -10.03 -7.29
CA LYS A 265 3.14 -8.93 -6.32
C LYS A 265 4.29 -8.88 -5.32
N LEU A 266 4.51 -7.70 -4.75
CA LEU A 266 5.52 -7.43 -3.72
C LEU A 266 4.86 -7.54 -2.34
N LEU A 267 5.43 -8.35 -1.47
CA LEU A 267 4.97 -8.51 -0.09
C LEU A 267 5.96 -7.83 0.87
N ILE A 268 5.53 -6.73 1.48
CA ILE A 268 6.31 -6.02 2.50
C ILE A 268 5.90 -6.59 3.85
N VAL A 269 6.86 -7.17 4.56
CA VAL A 269 6.63 -7.85 5.84
C VAL A 269 7.55 -7.32 6.92
N SER A 270 7.08 -7.36 8.17
CA SER A 270 7.98 -7.26 9.32
C SER A 270 8.88 -8.50 9.39
N HIS A 271 10.07 -8.35 9.99
CA HIS A 271 11.01 -9.44 10.18
C HIS A 271 10.40 -10.64 10.92
N LYS A 272 9.51 -10.40 11.89
CA LYS A 272 8.81 -11.47 12.64
C LYS A 272 7.86 -12.27 11.76
N VAL A 273 7.07 -11.59 10.94
CA VAL A 273 6.14 -12.25 10.01
C VAL A 273 6.93 -12.97 8.91
N GLY A 274 8.01 -12.38 8.41
CA GLY A 274 8.92 -13.06 7.48
C GLY A 274 9.53 -14.34 8.06
N ALA A 275 9.86 -14.36 9.36
CA ALA A 275 10.32 -15.57 10.04
C ALA A 275 9.20 -16.62 10.18
N ALA A 276 7.95 -16.19 10.40
CA ALA A 276 6.78 -17.06 10.44
C ALA A 276 6.53 -17.73 9.07
N ILE A 277 6.59 -16.94 8.00
CA ILE A 277 6.49 -17.43 6.62
C ILE A 277 7.56 -18.46 6.33
N ASN A 278 8.81 -18.23 6.74
CA ASN A 278 9.87 -19.23 6.57
C ASN A 278 9.60 -20.55 7.32
N LYS A 279 8.87 -20.54 8.44
CA LYS A 279 8.59 -21.74 9.22
C LYS A 279 7.59 -22.67 8.52
N PHE A 280 6.49 -22.14 7.98
CA PHE A 280 5.48 -22.97 7.30
C PHE A 280 5.77 -23.16 5.81
N ALA A 281 6.42 -22.20 5.15
CA ALA A 281 6.71 -22.26 3.72
C ALA A 281 8.14 -22.73 3.39
N GLY A 282 8.84 -23.41 4.32
CA GLY A 282 10.23 -23.82 4.17
C GLY A 282 10.54 -24.60 2.89
N GLU A 283 9.61 -25.43 2.40
CA GLU A 283 9.75 -26.19 1.14
C GLU A 283 9.27 -25.45 -0.11
N ARG A 284 8.47 -24.38 0.03
CA ARG A 284 7.87 -23.61 -1.09
C ARG A 284 8.58 -22.28 -1.38
N ILE A 285 9.50 -21.85 -0.52
CA ILE A 285 10.32 -20.66 -0.76
C ILE A 285 11.55 -21.06 -1.59
N GLU A 286 11.44 -20.90 -2.89
CA GLU A 286 12.58 -21.02 -3.79
C GLU A 286 13.33 -19.69 -3.83
N THR A 287 14.58 -19.67 -3.37
CA THR A 287 15.48 -18.56 -3.68
C THR A 287 16.05 -18.84 -5.07
N ARG A 288 15.44 -18.28 -6.12
CA ARG A 288 15.97 -18.42 -7.48
C ARG A 288 17.34 -17.74 -7.54
N SER A 289 18.40 -18.53 -7.51
CA SER A 289 19.78 -18.06 -7.61
C SER A 289 20.03 -17.59 -9.05
N GLY A 290 19.91 -16.28 -9.31
CA GLY A 290 20.35 -15.70 -10.58
C GLY A 290 19.62 -14.44 -11.03
N ASP A 291 18.35 -14.24 -10.68
CA ASP A 291 17.56 -13.13 -11.23
C ASP A 291 17.44 -11.99 -10.20
N GLU A 292 18.16 -10.89 -10.43
CA GLU A 292 18.00 -9.65 -9.66
C GLU A 292 16.64 -9.01 -9.98
N THR A 293 15.59 -9.44 -9.29
CA THR A 293 14.26 -8.83 -9.45
C THR A 293 14.25 -7.45 -8.80
N TYR A 294 14.06 -6.40 -9.61
CA TYR A 294 14.22 -4.99 -9.22
C TYR A 294 15.64 -4.60 -8.76
N GLY A 295 16.68 -5.33 -9.19
CA GLY A 295 18.07 -5.04 -8.81
C GLY A 295 18.42 -5.46 -7.38
N LEU A 296 17.60 -6.30 -6.74
CA LEU A 296 17.84 -6.90 -5.43
C LEU A 296 17.57 -8.42 -5.51
N ARG A 297 18.29 -9.19 -4.68
CA ARG A 297 18.00 -10.62 -4.49
C ARG A 297 16.83 -10.77 -3.53
N LEU A 298 15.61 -10.89 -4.07
CA LEU A 298 14.39 -11.07 -3.30
C LEU A 298 14.05 -12.56 -3.16
N ARG A 299 13.44 -12.93 -2.03
CA ARG A 299 12.89 -14.28 -1.83
C ARG A 299 11.54 -14.35 -2.53
N GLN A 300 11.34 -15.36 -3.37
CA GLN A 300 10.08 -15.60 -4.06
C GLN A 300 9.31 -16.71 -3.34
N PHE A 301 8.03 -16.47 -3.07
CA PHE A 301 7.08 -17.46 -2.64
C PHE A 301 6.08 -17.70 -3.76
N LYS A 302 5.97 -18.93 -4.24
CA LYS A 302 5.00 -19.32 -5.26
C LYS A 302 3.76 -19.87 -4.57
N SER A 303 2.67 -19.11 -4.60
CA SER A 303 1.34 -19.59 -4.22
C SER A 303 0.64 -20.15 -5.47
N PHE A 304 -0.40 -20.95 -5.29
CA PHE A 304 -1.31 -21.31 -6.38
C PHE A 304 -1.95 -20.08 -7.03
N HIS A 305 -2.15 -19.02 -6.25
CA HIS A 305 -2.77 -17.78 -6.70
C HIS A 305 -1.82 -16.84 -7.46
N GLY A 306 -0.50 -17.00 -7.31
CA GLY A 306 0.49 -16.14 -7.95
C GLY A 306 1.84 -16.09 -7.24
N ASP A 307 2.74 -15.27 -7.79
CA ASP A 307 4.11 -15.08 -7.32
C ASP A 307 4.21 -13.90 -6.34
N LEU A 308 4.79 -14.13 -5.16
CA LEU A 308 5.05 -13.11 -4.15
C LEU A 308 6.55 -12.89 -3.93
N TYR A 309 6.99 -11.64 -4.06
CA TYR A 309 8.35 -11.20 -3.74
C TYR A 309 8.39 -10.63 -2.33
N ILE A 310 9.03 -11.34 -1.41
CA ILE A 310 9.05 -10.96 0.01
C ILE A 310 10.19 -9.98 0.26
N VAL A 311 9.82 -8.80 0.77
CA VAL A 311 10.74 -7.74 1.20
C VAL A 311 10.55 -7.50 2.70
N PRO A 312 11.53 -7.90 3.54
CA PRO A 312 11.49 -7.52 4.94
C PRO A 312 11.80 -6.02 5.08
N SER A 313 10.89 -5.25 5.66
CA SER A 313 11.11 -3.83 5.99
C SER A 313 11.29 -3.65 7.50
N ARG A 314 12.30 -2.85 7.86
CA ARG A 314 12.55 -2.41 9.24
C ARG A 314 11.63 -1.29 9.70
N THR A 315 10.90 -0.68 8.79
CA THR A 315 9.91 0.34 9.13
C THR A 315 8.75 -0.27 9.94
N LEU A 316 8.53 -1.58 9.81
CA LEU A 316 7.46 -2.34 10.45
C LEU A 316 7.90 -2.89 11.82
N GLU A 317 8.09 -1.99 12.77
CA GLU A 317 8.49 -2.27 14.16
C GLU A 317 7.41 -1.87 15.18
N LYS A 318 7.57 -2.37 16.42
CA LYS A 318 6.64 -2.19 17.55
C LYS A 318 5.18 -2.56 17.19
N ASP A 319 4.25 -1.62 17.29
CA ASP A 319 2.82 -1.84 17.05
C ASP A 319 2.51 -2.21 15.59
N TYR A 320 3.45 -1.97 14.66
CA TYR A 320 3.35 -2.37 13.26
C TYR A 320 4.06 -3.69 12.94
N GLN A 321 4.54 -4.45 13.93
CA GLN A 321 5.19 -5.74 13.69
C GLN A 321 4.24 -6.79 13.07
N GLY A 322 2.93 -6.66 13.30
CA GLY A 322 1.91 -7.50 12.70
C GLY A 322 1.47 -7.07 11.31
N LEU A 323 2.00 -5.96 10.76
CA LEU A 323 1.57 -5.45 9.46
C LEU A 323 2.21 -6.22 8.31
N VAL A 324 1.38 -6.63 7.36
CA VAL A 324 1.76 -7.20 6.07
C VAL A 324 1.09 -6.40 4.97
N LEU A 325 1.85 -6.00 3.95
CA LEU A 325 1.35 -5.23 2.82
C LEU A 325 1.63 -5.98 1.51
N GLY A 326 0.56 -6.33 0.80
CA GLY A 326 0.61 -6.91 -0.54
C GLY A 326 0.40 -5.83 -1.60
N VAL A 327 1.41 -5.62 -2.43
CA VAL A 327 1.51 -4.46 -3.30
C VAL A 327 1.79 -4.87 -4.74
N ASP A 328 0.98 -4.39 -5.67
CA ASP A 328 1.20 -4.59 -7.10
C ASP A 328 2.05 -3.42 -7.66
N MET A 329 3.33 -3.70 -7.91
CA MET A 329 4.28 -2.73 -8.46
C MET A 329 3.91 -2.25 -9.87
N LYS A 330 2.93 -2.87 -10.55
CA LYS A 330 2.43 -2.38 -11.83
C LYS A 330 1.60 -1.12 -11.69
N TYR A 331 0.83 -1.02 -10.61
CA TYR A 331 -0.15 0.04 -10.38
C TYR A 331 0.31 1.12 -9.40
N ILE A 332 1.52 0.96 -8.85
CA ILE A 332 2.19 2.00 -8.05
C ILE A 332 3.23 2.75 -8.88
N LYS A 333 3.25 4.08 -8.72
CA LYS A 333 4.31 4.92 -9.26
C LYS A 333 4.80 5.93 -8.24
N TYR A 334 6.12 6.13 -8.24
CA TYR A 334 6.74 7.24 -7.54
C TYR A 334 6.60 8.51 -8.38
N ARG A 335 6.05 9.58 -7.78
CA ARG A 335 5.81 10.88 -8.44
C ARG A 335 6.68 11.99 -7.85
N PRO A 336 7.96 12.08 -8.22
CA PRO A 336 8.80 13.22 -7.85
C PRO A 336 8.44 14.44 -8.70
N LEU A 337 8.48 15.61 -8.07
CA LEU A 337 8.29 16.88 -8.77
C LEU A 337 9.49 17.15 -9.69
N GLU A 338 9.23 17.68 -10.88
CA GLU A 338 10.25 17.93 -11.89
C GLU A 338 11.41 18.78 -11.33
N GLY A 339 12.64 18.32 -11.56
CA GLY A 339 13.84 18.99 -11.07
C GLY A 339 14.07 18.94 -9.55
N ARG A 340 13.14 18.38 -8.77
CA ARG A 340 13.15 18.33 -7.29
C ARG A 340 13.15 16.91 -6.72
N ASP A 341 13.63 15.97 -7.51
CA ASP A 341 14.05 14.65 -7.05
C ASP A 341 15.20 14.74 -6.01
N THR A 342 15.57 13.62 -5.38
CA THR A 342 16.62 13.59 -4.34
C THR A 342 17.93 14.21 -4.80
N LYS A 343 18.26 15.37 -4.23
CA LYS A 343 19.49 16.11 -4.50
C LYS A 343 20.17 16.50 -3.21
N LEU A 344 21.49 16.34 -3.20
CA LEU A 344 22.36 16.90 -2.17
C LEU A 344 22.72 18.34 -2.57
N LYS A 345 22.25 19.31 -1.79
CA LYS A 345 22.69 20.70 -1.87
C LYS A 345 23.86 20.91 -0.94
N MET A 346 24.98 21.38 -1.48
CA MET A 346 26.20 21.61 -0.70
C MET A 346 26.36 23.09 -0.36
N ASN A 347 26.96 23.39 0.79
CA ASN A 347 27.34 24.74 1.24
C ASN A 347 26.18 25.76 1.24
N ILE A 348 25.04 25.38 1.83
CA ILE A 348 23.87 26.27 2.01
C ILE A 348 24.01 27.19 3.24
N GLN A 349 25.22 27.61 3.56
CA GLN A 349 25.53 28.44 4.73
C GLN A 349 25.20 29.91 4.50
N ASN A 350 24.95 30.64 5.58
CA ASN A 350 24.93 32.10 5.50
C ASN A 350 26.37 32.63 5.29
N PRO A 351 26.57 33.78 4.62
CA PRO A 351 27.91 34.32 4.34
C PRO A 351 28.76 34.63 5.60
N ASP A 352 28.14 34.72 6.76
CA ASP A 352 28.73 35.03 8.07
C ASP A 352 28.91 33.81 8.99
N GLU A 353 28.51 32.61 8.54
CA GLU A 353 28.53 31.39 9.35
C GLU A 353 29.87 30.65 9.23
N ASP A 354 30.58 30.49 10.34
CA ASP A 354 31.86 29.76 10.43
C ASP A 354 31.66 28.22 10.53
N GLY A 355 31.18 27.65 9.43
CA GLY A 355 30.90 26.23 9.28
C GLY A 355 30.55 25.88 7.85
N TRP A 356 30.36 24.58 7.58
CA TRP A 356 29.72 24.12 6.34
C TRP A 356 28.35 23.54 6.68
N ARG A 357 27.39 23.73 5.77
CA ARG A 357 26.03 23.20 5.89
C ARG A 357 25.60 22.57 4.57
N ASP A 358 25.18 21.31 4.63
CA ASP A 358 24.67 20.55 3.49
C ASP A 358 23.22 20.14 3.75
N GLU A 359 22.43 19.90 2.70
CA GLU A 359 21.04 19.51 2.82
C GLU A 359 20.62 18.49 1.75
N TYR A 360 19.93 17.43 2.17
CA TYR A 360 19.13 16.61 1.27
C TYR A 360 17.74 17.22 1.07
N LEU A 361 17.39 17.47 -0.18
CA LEU A 361 16.07 17.94 -0.58
C LEU A 361 15.44 16.90 -1.51
N THR A 362 14.19 16.53 -1.24
CA THR A 362 13.38 15.70 -2.14
C THR A 362 11.95 16.17 -2.07
N GLU A 363 11.29 16.23 -3.21
CA GLU A 363 9.86 16.50 -3.27
C GLU A 363 9.17 15.42 -4.11
N ALA A 364 8.33 14.62 -3.45
CA ALA A 364 7.69 13.49 -4.09
C ALA A 364 6.37 13.10 -3.44
N GLY A 365 5.52 12.43 -4.22
CA GLY A 365 4.29 11.78 -3.77
C GLY A 365 4.13 10.38 -4.35
N LEU A 366 3.06 9.71 -3.95
CA LEU A 366 2.71 8.36 -4.39
C LEU A 366 1.47 8.38 -5.28
N GLU A 367 1.54 7.74 -6.45
CA GLU A 367 0.35 7.41 -7.27
C GLU A 367 0.02 5.94 -7.04
N VAL A 368 -1.18 5.68 -6.52
CA VAL A 368 -1.71 4.33 -6.27
C VAL A 368 -2.94 4.15 -7.15
N ARG A 369 -2.81 3.39 -8.23
CA ARG A 369 -3.93 3.08 -9.13
C ARG A 369 -4.62 1.81 -8.70
N LEU A 370 -5.93 1.72 -8.88
CA LEU A 370 -6.73 0.54 -8.55
C LEU A 370 -6.41 -0.02 -7.15
N PRO A 371 -6.80 0.69 -6.06
CA PRO A 371 -6.48 0.29 -4.69
C PRO A 371 -6.96 -1.13 -4.33
N GLU A 372 -8.00 -1.64 -5.01
CA GLU A 372 -8.50 -3.01 -4.92
C GLU A 372 -7.48 -4.09 -5.33
N THR A 373 -6.41 -3.73 -6.05
CA THR A 373 -5.32 -4.67 -6.40
C THR A 373 -4.28 -4.82 -5.30
N HIS A 374 -4.39 -4.01 -4.25
CA HIS A 374 -3.52 -4.03 -3.09
C HIS A 374 -4.31 -4.48 -1.86
N ALA A 375 -3.63 -5.09 -0.90
CA ALA A 375 -4.24 -5.52 0.35
C ALA A 375 -3.27 -5.33 1.51
N TYR A 376 -3.81 -5.13 2.70
CA TYR A 376 -3.01 -5.17 3.92
C TYR A 376 -3.67 -6.04 4.97
N MET A 377 -2.82 -6.64 5.79
CA MET A 377 -3.24 -7.46 6.92
C MET A 377 -2.56 -6.96 8.19
N HIS A 378 -3.35 -6.80 9.24
CA HIS A 378 -2.87 -6.52 10.58
C HIS A 378 -3.08 -7.76 11.45
N LEU A 379 -1.97 -8.35 11.89
CA LEU A 379 -1.95 -9.47 12.82
C LEU A 379 -1.84 -8.94 14.24
N ASP A 380 -2.75 -9.35 15.13
CA ASP A 380 -2.58 -9.07 16.55
C ASP A 380 -1.41 -9.89 17.09
N MET A 381 -0.38 -9.20 17.58
CA MET A 381 0.84 -9.82 18.09
C MET A 381 0.85 -10.01 19.61
N SER A 382 -0.23 -9.64 20.31
CA SER A 382 -0.34 -9.79 21.77
C SER A 382 -0.26 -11.25 22.23
N ASP A 383 -0.76 -12.19 21.41
CA ASP A 383 -0.77 -13.64 21.69
C ASP A 383 0.20 -14.45 20.82
N TRP A 384 1.22 -13.81 20.23
CA TRP A 384 2.18 -14.47 19.34
C TRP A 384 3.08 -15.47 20.09
N LYS A 385 2.59 -16.70 20.26
CA LYS A 385 3.44 -17.88 20.42
C LYS A 385 3.66 -18.45 19.03
N ALA A 386 4.83 -18.18 18.47
CA ALA A 386 5.28 -18.94 17.31
C ALA A 386 5.29 -20.42 17.75
N LYS A 387 4.29 -21.20 17.34
CA LYS A 387 4.37 -22.65 17.50
C LYS A 387 5.55 -23.20 16.71
#